data_AF-A0AAJ2MBE2-F1
#
_entry.id   AF-A0AAJ2MBE2-F1
#
_cell.length_a   1.000
_cell.length_b   1.000
_cell.length_c   1.000
_cell.angle_alpha   90.00
_cell.angle_beta   90.00
_cell.angle_gamma   90.00
#
_symmetry.space_group_name_H-M   'P 1'
#
loop_
_entity.id
_entity.type
_entity.pdbx_description
1 polymer ?
#
loop_
_entity_poly.entity_id
_entity_poly.type
_entity_poly.pdbx_seq_one_letter_code
_entity_poly.pdbx_strand_id
1 'polypeptide(L)'
;MLEVEQVIRRLIARFPVMAVDDINARVRAIHGRFADCKVRIFVPLLVEKAARRDIEDFLAQPGHLTLVSPTPGTTPRAPEVRADEGA
;
A
#
# COMPACT_ATOMS: atom_id res chain seq x y z
N MET A 1 3.18 25.76 -5.79
CA MET A 1 3.47 24.51 -6.51
C MET A 1 2.89 23.38 -5.67
N LEU A 2 2.09 22.49 -6.26
CA LEU A 2 1.41 21.44 -5.49
C LEU A 2 2.42 20.32 -5.21
N GLU A 3 2.75 20.05 -3.96
CA GLU A 3 3.73 18.98 -3.66
C GLU A 3 3.05 17.61 -3.58
N VAL A 4 3.81 16.53 -3.80
CA VAL A 4 3.31 15.14 -3.67
C VAL A 4 2.67 14.91 -2.30
N GLU A 5 3.23 15.51 -1.25
CA GLU A 5 2.68 15.46 0.10
C GLU A 5 1.28 16.07 0.21
N GLN A 6 0.99 17.15 -0.54
CA GLN A 6 -0.34 17.75 -0.58
C GLN A 6 -1.33 16.86 -1.34
N VAL A 7 -0.86 16.18 -2.39
CA VAL A 7 -1.65 15.17 -3.14
C VAL A 7 -2.06 14.03 -2.20
N ILE A 8 -1.12 13.51 -1.41
CA ILE A 8 -1.36 12.47 -0.40
C ILE A 8 -2.45 12.93 0.57
N ARG A 9 -2.31 14.12 1.18
CA ARG A 9 -3.30 14.64 2.14
C ARG A 9 -4.70 14.75 1.55
N ARG A 10 -4.81 15.23 0.31
CA ARG A 10 -6.11 15.31 -0.39
C ARG A 10 -6.70 13.94 -0.65
N LEU A 11 -5.89 12.96 -1.03
CA LEU A 11 -6.36 11.59 -1.27
C LEU A 11 -6.77 10.90 0.03
N ILE A 12 -6.05 11.09 1.14
CA ILE A 12 -6.45 10.61 2.47
C ILE A 12 -7.81 11.17 2.86
N ALA A 13 -8.01 12.48 2.70
CA ALA A 13 -9.29 13.12 3.01
C ALA A 13 -10.44 12.63 2.11
N ARG A 14 -10.13 12.27 0.85
CA ARG A 14 -11.11 11.81 -0.14
C ARG A 14 -11.48 10.34 0.02
N PHE A 15 -10.55 9.51 0.47
CA PHE A 15 -10.71 8.05 0.57
C PHE A 15 -10.46 7.57 2.01
N PRO A 16 -11.30 7.97 2.98
CA PRO A 16 -11.09 7.62 4.39
C PRO A 16 -11.22 6.11 4.69
N VAL A 17 -11.74 5.33 3.74
CA VAL A 17 -11.92 3.89 3.84
C VAL A 17 -10.68 3.08 3.50
N MET A 18 -9.67 3.69 2.88
CA MET A 18 -8.39 3.05 2.54
C MET A 18 -7.33 3.43 3.58
N ALA A 19 -6.44 2.51 3.92
CA ALA A 19 -5.36 2.78 4.87
C ALA A 19 -4.43 3.89 4.33
N VAL A 20 -3.99 4.77 5.23
CA VAL A 20 -3.08 5.88 4.89
C VAL A 20 -1.79 5.38 4.23
N ASP A 21 -1.24 4.26 4.71
CA ASP A 21 -0.04 3.64 4.15
C ASP A 21 -0.24 3.12 2.72
N ASP A 22 -1.43 2.58 2.41
CA ASP A 22 -1.75 2.13 1.06
C ASP A 22 -1.87 3.31 0.09
N ILE A 23 -2.52 4.41 0.53
CA ILE A 23 -2.59 5.65 -0.26
C ILE A 23 -1.18 6.20 -0.49
N ASN A 24 -0.33 6.24 0.54
CA ASN A 24 1.06 6.67 0.45
C ASN A 24 1.85 5.84 -0.56
N ALA A 25 1.76 4.51 -0.47
CA ALA A 25 2.48 3.59 -1.34
C ALA A 25 2.08 3.78 -2.81
N ARG A 26 0.77 3.84 -3.11
CA ARG A 26 0.26 4.06 -4.47
C ARG A 26 0.72 5.39 -5.05
N VAL A 27 0.59 6.48 -4.29
CA VAL A 27 0.98 7.82 -4.76
C VAL A 27 2.49 7.87 -5.04
N ARG A 28 3.32 7.31 -4.16
CA ARG A 28 4.79 7.29 -4.35
C ARG A 28 5.20 6.41 -5.54
N ALA A 29 4.56 5.25 -5.73
CA ALA A 29 4.79 4.41 -6.89
C ALA A 29 4.47 5.13 -8.21
N ILE A 30 3.33 5.83 -8.26
CA ILE A 30 2.93 6.63 -9.43
C ILE A 30 3.87 7.81 -9.65
N HIS A 31 4.24 8.54 -8.59
CA HIS A 31 5.18 9.66 -8.68
C HIS A 31 6.55 9.20 -9.21
N GLY A 32 7.02 8.01 -8.83
CA GLY A 32 8.26 7.42 -9.35
C GLY A 32 8.28 7.28 -10.87
N ARG A 33 7.12 7.11 -11.52
CA ARG A 33 7.00 7.03 -13.00
C ARG A 33 7.33 8.36 -13.70
N PHE A 34 7.39 9.46 -12.95
CA PHE A 34 7.70 10.80 -13.46
C PHE A 34 9.09 11.29 -13.04
N ALA A 35 9.94 10.43 -12.46
CA ALA A 35 11.26 10.81 -11.94
C ALA A 35 12.13 11.53 -13.00
N ASP A 36 12.09 11.06 -14.24
CA ASP A 36 12.91 11.58 -15.35
C ASP A 36 12.22 12.69 -16.17
N CYS A 37 11.02 13.12 -15.77
CA CYS A 37 10.29 14.16 -16.50
C CYS A 37 10.97 15.54 -16.35
N LYS A 38 11.33 16.15 -17.49
CA LYS A 38 11.98 17.46 -17.56
C LYS A 38 11.06 18.62 -17.13
N VAL A 39 9.75 18.49 -17.34
CA VAL A 39 8.75 19.51 -16.95
C VAL A 39 7.91 18.97 -15.80
N ARG A 40 8.11 19.53 -14.60
CA ARG A 40 7.49 19.02 -13.37
C ARG A 40 6.26 19.79 -12.88
N ILE A 41 5.90 20.89 -13.54
CA ILE A 41 4.78 21.76 -13.09
C ILE A 41 3.42 21.04 -13.11
N PHE A 42 3.28 20.01 -13.96
CA PHE A 42 2.05 19.21 -14.08
C PHE A 42 2.13 17.86 -13.37
N VAL A 43 3.32 17.42 -12.95
CA VAL A 43 3.52 16.11 -12.29
C VAL A 43 2.56 15.91 -11.12
N PRO A 44 2.37 16.88 -10.20
CA PRO A 44 1.44 16.72 -9.08
C PRO A 44 0.00 16.44 -9.52
N LEU A 45 -0.47 17.13 -10.57
CA LEU A 45 -1.83 16.95 -11.12
C LEU A 45 -1.97 15.58 -11.80
N LEU A 46 -0.94 15.16 -12.53
CA LEU A 46 -0.91 13.85 -13.17
C LEU A 46 -0.89 12.73 -12.15
N VAL A 47 -0.08 12.86 -11.10
CA VAL A 47 -0.01 11.91 -9.98
C VAL A 47 -1.35 11.82 -9.27
N GLU A 48 -1.97 12.95 -8.93
CA GLU A 48 -3.28 12.97 -8.26
C GLU A 48 -4.36 12.29 -9.10
N LYS A 49 -4.42 12.61 -10.40
CA LYS A 49 -5.37 12.00 -11.33
C LYS A 49 -5.16 10.49 -11.46
N ALA A 50 -3.92 10.05 -11.58
CA ALA A 50 -3.58 8.64 -11.72
C ALA A 50 -3.83 7.85 -10.43
N ALA A 51 -3.43 8.38 -9.28
CA ALA A 51 -3.65 7.74 -7.98
C ALA A 51 -5.14 7.63 -7.65
N ARG A 52 -5.92 8.67 -7.97
CA ARG A 52 -7.38 8.61 -7.81
C ARG A 52 -7.99 7.44 -8.58
N ARG A 53 -7.61 7.27 -9.84
CA ARG A 53 -8.12 6.18 -10.68
C ARG A 53 -7.68 4.82 -10.17
N ASP A 54 -6.42 4.67 -9.80
CA ASP A 54 -5.88 3.42 -9.22
C ASP A 54 -6.62 3.01 -7.93
N ILE A 55 -6.94 3.97 -7.07
CA ILE A 55 -7.71 3.74 -5.84
C ILE A 55 -9.16 3.37 -6.15
N GLU A 56 -9.82 4.11 -7.06
CA GLU A 56 -11.20 3.83 -7.49
C GLU A 56 -11.31 2.43 -8.10
N ASP A 57 -10.36 2.06 -8.97
CA ASP A 57 -10.30 0.73 -9.59
C ASP A 57 -10.06 -0.37 -8.52
N PHE A 58 -9.16 -0.14 -7.55
CA PHE A 58 -8.92 -1.08 -6.45
C PHE A 58 -10.15 -1.30 -5.56
N LEU A 59 -10.88 -0.23 -5.24
CA LEU A 59 -12.09 -0.29 -4.42
C LEU A 59 -13.28 -0.91 -5.17
N ALA A 60 -13.32 -0.75 -6.50
CA ALA A 60 -14.35 -1.36 -7.35
C ALA A 60 -14.16 -2.88 -7.53
N GLN A 61 -12.96 -3.40 -7.27
CA GLN A 61 -12.66 -4.83 -7.39
C GLN A 61 -13.33 -5.62 -6.24
N PRO A 62 -14.24 -6.58 -6.54
CA PRO A 62 -14.86 -7.42 -5.51
C PRO A 62 -13.81 -8.41 -4.95
N GLY A 63 -13.22 -8.09 -3.79
CA GLY A 63 -12.29 -8.97 -3.09
C GLY A 63 -11.33 -8.29 -2.11
N HIS A 64 -11.19 -6.97 -2.13
CA HIS A 64 -10.18 -6.27 -1.31
C HIS A 64 -10.64 -5.73 0.05
N LEU A 65 -11.90 -5.90 0.43
CA LEU A 65 -12.35 -5.67 1.81
C LEU A 65 -11.94 -6.80 2.78
N THR A 66 -11.19 -7.80 2.32
CA THR A 66 -10.83 -8.99 3.09
C THR A 66 -9.33 -9.23 3.04
N LEU A 67 -8.52 -8.46 3.76
CA LEU A 67 -7.28 -8.96 4.38
C LEU A 67 -6.67 -7.93 5.34
N VAL A 68 -7.32 -7.67 6.47
CA VAL A 68 -6.51 -7.50 7.68
C VAL A 68 -5.98 -8.90 7.97
N SER A 69 -4.74 -9.18 7.58
CA SER A 69 -4.11 -10.45 7.96
C SER A 69 -3.85 -10.41 9.47
N PRO A 70 -4.31 -11.38 10.26
CA PRO A 70 -3.77 -11.60 11.58
C PRO A 70 -2.31 -12.02 11.42
N THR A 71 -1.41 -11.42 12.20
CA THR A 71 -0.01 -11.82 12.28
C THR A 71 0.05 -13.30 12.73
N PRO A 72 0.56 -14.26 11.91
CA PRO A 72 0.80 -15.61 12.39
C PRO A 72 2.19 -15.61 13.03
N GLY A 73 2.23 -15.27 14.33
CA GLY A 73 3.45 -15.14 15.09
C GLY A 73 3.29 -15.63 16.52
N THR A 74 2.72 -16.83 16.72
CA THR A 74 2.91 -17.57 17.97
C THR A 74 3.19 -19.03 17.63
N THR A 75 4.48 -19.29 17.55
CA THR A 75 5.15 -20.59 17.48
C THR A 75 4.43 -21.66 18.30
N PRO A 76 4.00 -22.79 17.70
CA PRO A 76 3.57 -23.96 18.44
C PRO A 76 4.77 -24.57 19.18
N ARG A 77 4.64 -24.72 20.49
CA ARG A 77 5.61 -25.38 21.36
C ARG A 77 5.33 -26.89 21.40
N ALA A 78 6.36 -27.66 21.01
CA ALA A 78 6.59 -29.10 21.22
C ALA A 78 5.65 -30.10 20.50
N PRO A 79 6.20 -31.24 20.03
CA PRO A 79 6.53 -32.33 20.95
C PRO A 79 7.99 -32.80 20.82
N GLU A 80 8.67 -32.96 21.96
CA GLU A 80 9.90 -33.73 22.04
C GLU A 80 9.54 -35.21 21.88
N VAL A 81 9.83 -35.79 20.71
CA VAL A 81 9.79 -37.24 20.48
C VAL A 81 11.13 -37.82 20.89
N ARG A 82 11.04 -38.79 21.80
CA ARG A 82 12.10 -39.58 22.40
C ARG A 82 12.37 -40.83 21.57
N ALA A 83 13.65 -41.14 21.32
CA ALA A 83 14.29 -42.40 20.89
C ALA A 83 15.34 -42.05 19.81
N ASP A 84 16.63 -42.28 20.02
CA ASP A 84 17.30 -43.57 19.77
C ASP A 84 18.68 -43.53 20.44
N GLU A 85 19.03 -44.48 21.32
CA GLU A 85 19.77 -45.73 21.03
C GLU A 85 21.29 -45.55 21.22
N GLY A 86 21.87 -46.38 22.08
CA GLY A 86 23.30 -46.37 22.40
C GLY A 86 23.64 -47.25 23.60
N ALA A 87 23.76 -48.56 23.35
CA ALA A 87 24.74 -49.48 23.96
C ALA A 87 24.51 -50.91 23.45
#